data_AF-A0A950X8Y0-F1
#
_entry.id   AF-A0A950X8Y0-F1
#
_cell.length_a   1.000
_cell.length_b   1.000
_cell.length_c   1.000
_cell.angle_alpha   90.00
_cell.angle_beta   90.00
_cell.angle_gamma   90.00
#
_symmetry.space_group_name_H-M   'P 1'
#
loop_
_entity.id
_entity.type
_entity.pdbx_description
1 polymer ?
#
loop_
_entity_poly.entity_id
_entity_poly.type
_entity_poly.pdbx_seq_one_letter_code
_entity_poly.pdbx_strand_id
1 'polypeptide(L)'
;MREKLVIGLSLGAALLLAYNLYEIFLVLPDEAMQGAIYRIIFFHVPAAITGMVGYFVALVFSVLYLTSGNFRYDSLAASVVEVSIVFSLVNIVTGSIWARIIWGIWWTWDYR
;
A
#
# COMPACT_ATOMS: atom_id res chain seq x y z
N MET A 1 -8.53 -15.26 25.06
CA MET A 1 -9.38 -15.30 23.83
C MET A 1 -8.87 -14.37 22.75
N ARG A 2 -8.61 -13.09 23.04
CA ARG A 2 -8.04 -12.10 22.09
C ARG A 2 -6.74 -12.58 21.40
N GLU A 3 -5.83 -13.19 22.14
CA GLU A 3 -4.54 -13.65 21.60
C GLU A 3 -4.67 -14.79 20.58
N LYS A 4 -5.47 -15.81 20.89
CA LYS A 4 -5.76 -16.92 19.95
C LYS A 4 -6.44 -16.41 18.67
N LEU A 5 -7.30 -15.39 18.78
CA LEU A 5 -7.93 -14.72 17.65
C LEU A 5 -6.92 -13.97 16.78
N VAL A 6 -6.03 -13.18 17.39
CA VAL A 6 -4.98 -12.45 16.66
C VAL A 6 -4.07 -13.43 15.93
N ILE A 7 -3.61 -14.48 16.60
CA ILE A 7 -2.76 -15.50 15.98
C ILE A 7 -3.50 -16.19 14.83
N GLY A 8 -4.76 -16.57 15.01
CA GLY A 8 -5.58 -17.18 13.96
C GLY A 8 -5.73 -16.28 12.73
N LEU A 9 -6.01 -14.99 12.93
CA LEU A 9 -6.11 -14.01 11.84
C LEU A 9 -4.76 -13.79 11.15
N SER A 10 -3.66 -13.71 11.92
CA SER A 10 -2.31 -13.58 11.35
C SER A 10 -1.92 -14.79 10.51
N LEU A 11 -2.24 -16.01 10.95
CA LEU A 11 -2.00 -17.22 10.17
C LEU A 11 -2.83 -17.24 8.89
N GLY A 12 -4.12 -16.90 8.97
CA GLY A 12 -4.99 -16.79 7.80
C GLY A 12 -4.46 -15.77 6.79
N ALA A 13 -4.04 -14.59 7.26
CA ALA A 13 -3.45 -13.56 6.42
C ALA A 13 -2.13 -14.03 5.77
N ALA A 14 -1.27 -14.73 6.51
CA ALA A 14 -0.02 -15.27 5.98
C ALA A 14 -0.26 -16.32 4.89
N LEU A 15 -1.25 -17.20 5.07
CA LEU A 15 -1.63 -18.20 4.06
C LEU A 15 -2.20 -17.54 2.79
N LEU A 16 -3.06 -16.54 2.94
CA LEU A 16 -3.58 -15.78 1.81
C LEU A 16 -2.46 -15.04 1.08
N LEU A 17 -1.52 -14.43 1.81
CA LEU A 17 -0.36 -13.78 1.21
C LEU A 17 0.49 -14.76 0.41
N ALA A 18 0.80 -15.93 0.98
CA ALA A 18 1.56 -16.98 0.29
C ALA A 18 0.85 -17.46 -0.99
N TYR A 19 -0.47 -17.65 -0.93
CA TYR A 19 -1.27 -18.01 -2.10
C TYR A 19 -1.25 -16.93 -3.18
N ASN A 20 -1.42 -15.66 -2.81
CA ASN A 20 -1.35 -14.55 -3.77
C ASN A 20 0.04 -14.45 -4.42
N LEU A 21 1.12 -14.62 -3.65
CA LEU A 21 2.48 -14.60 -4.20
C LEU A 21 2.70 -15.77 -5.16
N TYR A 22 2.21 -16.97 -4.83
CA TYR A 22 2.24 -18.13 -5.72
C TYR A 22 1.51 -17.84 -7.05
N GLU A 23 0.29 -17.32 -6.99
CA GLU A 23 -0.51 -16.98 -8.17
C GLU A 23 0.19 -15.92 -9.04
N ILE A 24 0.63 -14.81 -8.44
CA ILE A 24 1.26 -13.69 -9.15
C ILE A 24 2.52 -14.15 -9.89
N PHE A 25 3.39 -14.92 -9.24
CA PHE A 25 4.71 -15.24 -9.80
C PHE A 25 4.75 -16.51 -10.65
N LEU A 26 3.91 -17.51 -10.36
CA LEU A 26 4.05 -18.84 -10.95
C LEU A 26 2.85 -19.28 -11.82
N VAL A 27 1.66 -18.73 -11.58
CA VAL A 27 0.43 -19.17 -12.29
C VAL A 27 0.03 -18.16 -13.36
N LEU A 28 0.03 -16.88 -13.03
CA LEU A 28 -0.46 -15.84 -13.91
C LEU A 28 0.45 -15.69 -15.14
N PRO A 29 -0.07 -15.78 -16.38
CA PRO A 29 0.71 -15.52 -17.58
C PRO A 29 1.12 -14.04 -17.66
N ASP A 30 2.15 -13.77 -18.46
CA ASP A 30 2.56 -12.40 -18.77
C ASP A 30 1.43 -11.63 -19.48
N GLU A 31 1.29 -10.35 -19.18
CA GLU A 31 0.30 -9.48 -19.83
C GLU A 31 0.71 -9.24 -21.29
N ALA A 32 -0.27 -9.18 -22.21
CA ALA A 32 -0.01 -9.21 -23.64
C ALA A 32 0.79 -8.00 -24.16
N MET A 33 0.61 -6.82 -23.57
CA MET A 33 1.26 -5.58 -24.00
C MET A 33 2.51 -5.23 -23.18
N GLN A 34 2.46 -5.48 -21.88
CA GLN A 34 3.49 -5.07 -20.92
C GLN A 34 4.44 -6.21 -20.55
N GLY A 35 4.04 -7.46 -20.76
CA GLY A 35 4.81 -8.62 -20.34
C GLY A 35 4.88 -8.75 -18.81
N ALA A 36 6.00 -9.30 -18.31
CA ALA A 36 6.15 -9.64 -16.89
C ALA A 36 6.07 -8.45 -15.91
N ILE A 37 6.42 -7.23 -16.35
CA ILE A 37 6.43 -6.05 -15.46
C ILE A 37 5.03 -5.68 -14.97
N TYR A 38 3.96 -6.06 -15.68
CA TYR A 38 2.58 -5.83 -15.25
C TYR A 38 2.31 -6.35 -13.83
N ARG A 39 2.99 -7.43 -13.40
CA ARG A 39 2.86 -8.00 -12.05
C ARG A 39 3.16 -7.00 -10.93
N ILE A 40 3.91 -5.92 -11.20
CA ILE A 40 4.16 -4.85 -10.23
C ILE A 40 2.87 -4.17 -9.76
N ILE A 41 1.81 -4.19 -10.58
CA ILE A 41 0.52 -3.57 -10.27
C ILE A 41 -0.16 -4.19 -9.05
N PHE A 42 0.05 -5.50 -8.81
CA PHE A 42 -0.48 -6.23 -7.66
C PHE A 42 0.15 -5.78 -6.33
N PHE A 43 1.26 -5.04 -6.38
CA PHE A 43 1.88 -4.43 -5.21
C PHE A 43 1.66 -2.92 -5.19
N HIS A 44 1.78 -2.27 -6.35
CA HIS A 44 1.67 -0.83 -6.51
C HIS A 44 0.28 -0.30 -6.15
N VAL A 45 -0.78 -0.84 -6.75
CA VAL A 45 -2.15 -0.32 -6.56
C VAL A 45 -2.65 -0.52 -5.13
N PRO A 46 -2.48 -1.70 -4.49
CA PRO A 46 -2.82 -1.84 -3.08
C PRO A 46 -2.03 -0.88 -2.20
N ALA A 47 -0.73 -0.68 -2.44
CA ALA A 47 0.06 0.28 -1.68
C ALA A 47 -0.44 1.72 -1.82
N ALA A 48 -0.82 2.15 -3.04
CA ALA A 48 -1.42 3.45 -3.29
C ALA A 48 -2.70 3.66 -2.47
N ILE A 49 -3.62 2.69 -2.55
CA ILE A 49 -4.92 2.75 -1.87
C ILE A 49 -4.73 2.72 -0.34
N THR A 50 -3.90 1.82 0.17
CA THR A 50 -3.63 1.72 1.61
C THR A 50 -3.01 3.01 2.16
N GLY A 51 -2.01 3.57 1.47
CA GLY A 51 -1.40 4.85 1.86
C GLY A 51 -2.43 5.98 1.90
N MET A 52 -3.22 6.12 0.83
CA MET A 52 -4.23 7.17 0.69
C MET A 52 -5.36 7.06 1.72
N VAL A 53 -5.89 5.86 1.95
CA VAL A 53 -6.91 5.62 2.99
C VAL A 53 -6.34 5.94 4.37
N GLY A 54 -5.11 5.54 4.66
CA GLY A 54 -4.49 5.87 5.94
C GLY A 54 -4.29 7.38 6.14
N TYR A 55 -3.89 8.14 5.11
CA TYR A 55 -3.84 9.60 5.23
C TYR A 55 -5.22 10.23 5.46
N PHE A 56 -6.28 9.69 4.85
CA PHE A 56 -7.64 10.15 5.14
C PHE A 56 -8.05 9.85 6.58
N VAL A 57 -7.72 8.67 7.10
CA VAL A 57 -7.96 8.32 8.51
C VAL A 57 -7.16 9.23 9.45
N ALA A 58 -5.90 9.53 9.14
CA ALA A 58 -5.08 10.46 9.89
C ALA A 58 -5.69 11.88 9.88
N LEU A 59 -6.20 12.34 8.73
CA LEU A 59 -6.92 13.62 8.62
C LEU A 59 -8.12 13.67 9.58
N VAL A 60 -8.94 12.60 9.60
CA VAL A 60 -10.10 12.52 10.52
C VAL A 60 -9.64 12.62 11.99
N PHE A 61 -8.60 11.87 12.38
CA PHE A 61 -8.09 11.93 13.75
C PHE A 61 -7.46 13.27 14.11
N SER A 62 -6.75 13.91 13.17
CA SER A 62 -6.22 15.27 13.37
C SER A 62 -7.33 16.30 13.57
N VAL A 63 -8.43 16.22 12.82
CA VAL A 63 -9.61 17.07 13.03
C VAL A 63 -10.25 16.81 14.40
N LEU A 64 -10.36 15.54 14.81
CA LEU A 64 -10.86 15.18 16.14
C LEU A 64 -9.95 15.70 17.26
N TYR A 65 -8.64 15.67 17.08
CA TYR A 65 -7.69 16.27 18.02
C TYR A 65 -7.89 17.78 18.13
N LEU A 66 -7.95 18.50 17.00
CA LEU A 66 -8.11 19.96 17.00
C LEU A 66 -9.44 20.41 17.61
N THR A 67 -10.49 19.60 17.49
CA THR A 67 -11.82 19.91 18.05
C THR A 67 -11.95 19.55 19.53
N SER A 68 -11.27 18.50 20.00
CA SER A 68 -11.43 17.99 21.36
C SER A 68 -10.26 18.32 22.31
N GLY A 69 -9.08 18.65 21.79
CA GLY A 69 -7.83 18.74 22.55
C GLY A 69 -7.32 17.41 23.10
N ASN A 70 -7.92 16.28 22.74
CA ASN A 70 -7.57 14.97 23.29
C ASN A 70 -6.39 14.36 22.53
N PHE A 71 -5.23 14.30 23.19
CA PHE A 71 -3.98 13.74 22.66
C PHE A 71 -4.07 12.28 22.19
N ARG A 72 -5.10 11.52 22.60
CA ARG A 72 -5.32 10.16 22.04
C ARG A 72 -5.56 10.19 20.54
N TYR A 73 -6.26 11.20 20.03
CA TYR A 73 -6.49 11.35 18.59
C TYR A 73 -5.21 11.78 17.86
N ASP A 74 -4.39 12.62 18.47
CA ASP A 74 -3.07 12.98 17.94
C ASP A 74 -2.16 11.75 17.81
N SER A 75 -2.07 10.93 18.88
CA SER A 75 -1.32 9.67 18.84
C SER A 75 -1.83 8.70 17.78
N LEU A 76 -3.16 8.59 17.60
CA LEU A 76 -3.76 7.76 16.55
C LEU A 76 -3.42 8.28 15.15
N ALA A 77 -3.50 9.59 14.93
CA ALA A 77 -3.12 10.20 13.66
C ALA A 77 -1.65 9.93 13.33
N ALA A 78 -0.75 10.12 14.30
CA ALA A 78 0.69 9.87 14.13
C ALA A 78 0.97 8.40 13.77
N SER A 79 0.41 7.44 14.53
CA SER A 79 0.57 6.01 14.24
C SER A 79 0.08 5.61 12.84
N VAL A 80 -1.03 6.19 12.38
CA VAL A 80 -1.55 5.91 11.03
C VAL A 80 -0.63 6.50 9.96
N VAL A 81 -0.12 7.72 10.16
CA VAL A 81 0.81 8.37 9.22
C VAL A 81 2.09 7.57 9.05
N GLU A 82 2.68 7.06 10.14
CA GLU A 82 3.90 6.22 10.07
C GLU A 82 3.72 5.03 9.13
N VAL A 83 2.58 4.35 9.21
CA VAL A 83 2.25 3.22 8.32
C VAL A 83 1.99 3.70 6.89
N SER A 84 1.21 4.77 6.71
CA SER A 84 0.89 5.33 5.39
C SER A 84 2.12 5.78 4.60
N ILE A 85 3.14 6.31 5.28
CA ILE A 85 4.39 6.74 4.65
C ILE A 85 5.12 5.53 4.03
N VAL A 86 5.15 4.39 4.73
CA VAL A 86 5.77 3.17 4.19
C VAL A 86 5.07 2.72 2.91
N PHE A 87 3.73 2.70 2.91
CA PHE A 87 2.96 2.35 1.71
C PHE A 87 3.14 3.38 0.58
N SER A 88 3.26 4.66 0.92
CA SER A 88 3.52 5.72 -0.07
C SER A 88 4.90 5.59 -0.69
N LEU A 89 5.91 5.22 0.10
CA LEU A 89 7.25 4.94 -0.41
C LEU A 89 7.21 3.76 -1.38
N VAL A 90 6.54 2.66 -1.00
CA VAL A 90 6.35 1.51 -1.89
C VAL A 90 5.66 1.94 -3.18
N ASN A 91 4.60 2.74 -3.09
CA ASN A 91 3.85 3.25 -4.23
C ASN A 91 4.76 4.07 -5.19
N ILE A 92 5.50 5.05 -4.67
CA ILE A 92 6.40 5.88 -5.49
C ILE A 92 7.49 5.04 -6.15
N VAL A 93 8.18 4.18 -5.37
CA VAL A 93 9.27 3.35 -5.89
C VAL A 93 8.78 2.40 -6.97
N THR A 94 7.69 1.69 -6.71
CA THR A 94 7.12 0.73 -7.69
C THR A 94 6.60 1.45 -8.93
N GLY A 95 5.98 2.63 -8.77
CA GLY A 95 5.52 3.45 -9.90
C GLY A 95 6.68 3.91 -10.78
N SER A 96 7.77 4.39 -10.17
CA SER A 96 8.97 4.81 -10.91
C SER A 96 9.66 3.66 -11.66
N ILE A 97 9.72 2.46 -11.07
CA ILE A 97 10.27 1.27 -11.74
C ILE A 97 9.42 0.91 -12.96
N TRP A 98 8.09 0.86 -12.80
CA TRP A 98 7.18 0.57 -13.90
C TRP A 98 7.29 1.63 -15.02
N ALA A 99 7.32 2.92 -14.67
CA ALA A 99 7.45 4.02 -15.61
C ALA A 99 8.75 3.91 -16.43
N ARG A 100 9.88 3.56 -15.79
CA ARG A 100 11.16 3.38 -16.49
C ARG A 100 11.08 2.28 -17.54
N ILE A 101 10.38 1.18 -17.25
CA ILE A 101 10.30 0.03 -18.15
C ILE A 101 9.30 0.28 -19.29
N ILE A 102 8.13 0.86 -18.98
CA ILE A 102 7.05 1.05 -19.96
C ILE A 102 7.23 2.32 -20.78
N TRP A 103 7.63 3.43 -20.16
CA TRP A 103 7.78 4.73 -20.81
C TRP A 103 9.23 5.08 -21.14
N GLY A 104 10.20 4.29 -20.67
CA GLY A 104 11.62 4.59 -20.84
C GLY A 104 12.16 5.67 -19.88
N ILE A 105 11.35 6.18 -18.95
CA ILE A 105 11.68 7.30 -18.06
C ILE A 105 11.20 7.06 -16.63
N TRP A 106 12.01 7.37 -15.62
CA TRP A 106 11.71 7.08 -14.21
C TRP A 106 10.56 7.91 -13.64
N TRP A 107 10.43 9.14 -14.13
CA TRP A 107 9.42 10.10 -13.73
C TRP A 107 9.44 11.26 -14.72
N THR A 108 8.28 11.71 -15.18
CA THR A 108 8.16 12.98 -15.92
C THR A 108 7.06 13.82 -15.31
N TRP A 109 7.35 15.09 -15.09
CA TRP A 109 6.36 16.10 -14.73
C TRP A 109 5.85 16.84 -15.97
N ASP A 110 6.33 16.48 -17.17
CA ASP A 110 5.94 17.12 -18.40
C ASP A 110 4.54 16.65 -18.83
N TYR A 111 3.71 17.61 -19.26
CA TYR A 111 2.36 17.37 -19.79
C TYR A 111 2.36 17.19 -21.32
N ARG A 112 3.50 17.42 -21.98
CA ARG A 112 3.69 17.43 -23.44
C ARG A 112 3.90 16.06 -24.04
#